data_AF-A0A401IDR9-F1
#
_entry.id   AF-A0A401IDR9-F1
#
_cell.length_a   1.000
_cell.length_b   1.000
_cell.length_c   1.000
_cell.angle_alpha   90.00
_cell.angle_beta   90.00
_cell.angle_gamma   90.00
#
_symmetry.space_group_name_H-M   'P 1'
#
loop_
_entity.id
_entity.type
_entity.pdbx_description
1 polymer ?
#
loop_
_entity_poly.entity_id
_entity_poly.type
_entity_poly.pdbx_seq_one_letter_code
_entity_poly.pdbx_strand_id
1 'polypeptide(L)'
;MHNFYNGIERLLERIAREIDNHVPQRANLHQQLLEQMSLEIDHKRPAVISFNTRKILEDYRGLRHVVRNIYAFEFESEKLHPLVDNSPFILSQIILECQAFATFIEQYK
;
A
#
# COMPACT_ATOMS: atom_id res chain seq x y z
N MET A 1 -14.03 -3.17 4.22
CA MET A 1 -13.02 -2.29 3.58
C MET A 1 -11.82 -1.93 4.46
N HIS A 2 -11.90 -1.89 5.79
CA HIS A 2 -10.71 -1.62 6.65
C HIS A 2 -9.65 -2.72 6.69
N ASN A 3 -10.05 -3.99 6.53
CA ASN A 3 -9.12 -5.13 6.61
C ASN A 3 -8.16 -5.21 5.43
N PHE A 4 -8.52 -4.66 4.27
CA PHE A 4 -7.73 -4.77 3.04
C PHE A 4 -6.47 -3.90 3.08
N TYR A 5 -6.62 -2.59 3.29
CA TYR A 5 -5.49 -1.68 3.40
C TYR A 5 -4.62 -2.02 4.64
N ASN A 6 -5.21 -2.53 5.73
CA ASN A 6 -4.45 -3.07 6.87
C ASN A 6 -3.62 -4.30 6.50
N GLY A 7 -4.15 -5.16 5.62
CA GLY A 7 -3.43 -6.34 5.11
C GLY A 7 -2.24 -5.95 4.23
N ILE A 8 -2.43 -4.98 3.33
CA ILE A 8 -1.35 -4.45 2.49
C ILE A 8 -0.25 -3.82 3.35
N GLU A 9 -0.61 -2.95 4.30
CA GLU A 9 0.39 -2.34 5.19
C GLU A 9 1.19 -3.40 5.96
N ARG A 10 0.54 -4.43 6.50
CA ARG A 10 1.23 -5.52 7.20
C ARG A 10 2.17 -6.32 6.29
N LEU A 11 1.78 -6.55 5.03
CA LEU A 11 2.64 -7.21 4.05
C LEU A 11 3.88 -6.36 3.77
N LEU A 12 3.68 -5.07 3.48
CA LEU A 12 4.78 -4.14 3.21
C LEU A 12 5.70 -3.97 4.43
N GLU A 13 5.15 -3.90 5.64
CA GLU A 13 5.94 -3.88 6.89
C GLU A 13 6.79 -5.14 7.06
N ARG A 14 6.24 -6.30 6.66
CA ARG A 14 6.97 -7.57 6.71
C ARG A 14 8.13 -7.58 5.72
N ILE A 15 7.93 -7.11 4.49
CA ILE A 15 8.99 -6.98 3.49
C ILE A 15 10.08 -6.02 3.98
N ALA A 16 9.69 -4.85 4.50
CA ALA A 16 10.63 -3.88 5.07
C ALA A 16 11.46 -4.49 6.22
N ARG A 17 10.84 -5.34 7.05
CA ARG A 17 11.52 -5.99 8.17
C ARG A 17 12.45 -7.13 7.73
N GLU A 18 11.98 -8.00 6.83
CA GLU A 18 12.69 -9.23 6.46
C GLU A 18 13.73 -9.00 5.36
N ILE A 19 13.48 -8.08 4.42
CA ILE A 19 14.36 -7.81 3.27
C ILE A 19 15.21 -6.56 3.50
N ASP A 20 14.57 -5.44 3.86
CA ASP A 20 15.29 -4.17 4.00
C ASP A 20 16.05 -4.09 5.35
N ASN A 21 15.70 -4.96 6.31
CA ASN A 21 16.13 -4.90 7.71
C ASN A 21 15.87 -3.52 8.36
N HIS A 22 14.92 -2.77 7.80
CA HIS A 22 14.60 -1.42 8.23
C HIS A 22 13.10 -1.17 8.03
N VAL A 23 12.41 -0.95 9.14
CA VAL A 23 11.03 -0.48 9.15
C VAL A 23 11.05 0.99 9.61
N PRO A 24 10.36 1.92 8.92
CA PRO A 24 10.27 3.30 9.34
C PRO A 24 9.68 3.40 10.76
N GLN A 25 10.27 4.22 11.63
CA GLN A 25 9.79 4.43 13.01
C GLN A 25 9.48 5.92 13.23
N ARG A 26 8.21 6.33 13.18
CA ARG A 26 7.69 7.67 13.62
C ARG A 26 6.20 7.90 13.26
N ALA A 27 5.67 9.05 13.69
CA ALA A 27 4.48 9.67 13.09
C ALA A 27 4.74 9.83 11.58
N ASN A 28 3.92 9.20 10.73
CA ASN A 28 4.09 8.99 9.28
C ASN A 28 4.74 7.65 8.84
N LEU A 29 4.85 6.67 9.74
CA LEU A 29 5.29 5.30 9.41
C LEU A 29 4.65 4.77 8.13
N HIS A 30 3.33 4.88 7.99
CA HIS A 30 2.61 4.36 6.84
C HIS A 30 2.97 5.05 5.52
N GLN A 31 3.18 6.38 5.52
CA GLN A 31 3.56 7.11 4.31
C GLN A 31 5.01 6.78 3.91
N GLN A 32 5.91 6.75 4.89
CA GLN A 32 7.31 6.40 4.66
C GLN A 32 7.47 4.94 4.20
N LEU A 33 6.61 4.04 4.69
CA LEU A 33 6.57 2.66 4.24
C LEU A 33 6.17 2.56 2.76
N LEU A 34 5.11 3.26 2.34
CA LEU A 34 4.71 3.29 0.93
C LEU A 34 5.79 3.88 0.03
N GLU A 35 6.48 4.92 0.49
CA GLU A 35 7.62 5.50 -0.20
C GLU A 35 8.77 4.50 -0.34
N GLN A 36 9.20 3.88 0.75
CA GLN A 36 10.27 2.88 0.77
C GLN A 36 9.96 1.71 -0.17
N MET A 37 8.71 1.23 -0.19
CA MET A 37 8.28 0.12 -1.04
C MET A 37 8.15 0.49 -2.52
N SER A 38 8.01 1.79 -2.83
CA SER A 38 8.00 2.29 -4.21
C SER A 38 9.39 2.48 -4.82
N LEU A 39 10.44 2.41 -3.99
CA LEU A 39 11.81 2.55 -4.41
C LEU A 39 12.46 1.18 -4.64
N GLU A 40 13.25 1.10 -5.69
CA GLU A 40 14.25 0.05 -5.87
C GLU A 40 15.42 0.29 -4.92
N ILE A 41 15.93 -0.80 -4.33
CA ILE A 41 17.11 -0.78 -3.50
C ILE A 41 18.13 -1.70 -4.15
N ASP A 42 19.14 -1.07 -4.76
CA ASP A 42 20.23 -1.74 -5.47
C ASP A 42 20.77 -2.94 -4.67
N HIS A 43 20.87 -4.07 -5.36
CA HIS A 43 21.39 -5.33 -4.83
C HIS A 43 20.61 -5.95 -3.65
N LYS A 44 19.44 -5.42 -3.29
CA LYS A 44 18.55 -6.00 -2.26
C LYS A 44 17.18 -6.38 -2.80
N ARG A 45 16.48 -5.46 -3.45
CA ARG A 45 15.16 -5.72 -4.05
C ARG A 45 14.76 -4.66 -5.08
N PRO A 46 13.99 -5.04 -6.11
CA PRO A 46 13.27 -4.08 -6.93
C PRO A 46 12.17 -3.36 -6.13
N ALA A 47 11.57 -2.33 -6.73
CA ALA A 47 10.37 -1.71 -6.20
C ALA A 47 9.24 -2.75 -6.06
N VAL A 48 8.63 -2.80 -4.88
CA VAL A 48 7.55 -3.75 -4.55
C VAL A 48 6.21 -3.27 -5.10
N ILE A 49 6.00 -1.95 -5.11
CA ILE A 49 4.81 -1.31 -5.65
C ILE A 49 5.21 -0.23 -6.64
N SER A 50 4.40 -0.03 -7.69
CA SER A 50 4.63 1.07 -8.63
C SER A 50 4.35 2.43 -8.00
N PHE A 51 4.85 3.51 -8.63
CA PHE A 51 4.51 4.89 -8.23
C PHE A 51 3.00 5.16 -8.28
N ASN A 52 2.30 4.60 -9.28
CA ASN A 52 0.85 4.74 -9.39
C ASN A 52 0.13 3.99 -8.25
N THR A 53 0.58 2.77 -7.92
CA THR A 53 0.06 2.00 -6.78
C THR A 53 0.30 2.73 -5.46
N ARG A 54 1.47 3.36 -5.27
CA ARG A 54 1.76 4.21 -4.12
C ARG A 54 0.75 5.35 -3.99
N LYS A 55 0.51 6.13 -5.05
CA LYS A 55 -0.46 7.25 -5.02
C LYS A 55 -1.85 6.79 -4.60
N ILE A 56 -2.32 5.68 -5.17
CA ILE A 56 -3.60 5.10 -4.83
C ILE A 56 -3.64 4.70 -3.34
N LEU A 57 -2.59 4.06 -2.83
CA LEU A 57 -2.50 3.67 -1.42
C LEU A 57 -2.40 4.88 -0.47
N GLU A 58 -1.78 5.98 -0.90
CA GLU A 58 -1.79 7.25 -0.17
C GLU A 58 -3.21 7.85 -0.08
N ASP A 59 -4.00 7.78 -1.15
CA ASP A 59 -5.42 8.18 -1.14
C ASP A 59 -6.25 7.27 -0.20
N TYR A 60 -6.04 5.96 -0.24
CA TYR A 60 -6.68 5.02 0.69
C TYR A 60 -6.26 5.25 2.16
N ARG A 61 -5.02 5.68 2.40
CA ARG A 61 -4.56 6.10 3.74
C ARG A 61 -5.32 7.34 4.21
N GLY A 62 -5.49 8.32 3.33
CA GLY A 62 -6.34 9.50 3.58
C GLY A 62 -7.78 9.09 3.91
N LEU A 63 -8.36 8.19 3.13
CA LEU A 63 -9.67 7.61 3.40
C LEU A 63 -9.72 6.88 4.75
N ARG A 64 -8.66 6.21 5.22
CA ARG A 64 -8.65 5.59 6.56
C ARG A 64 -8.79 6.65 7.67
N HIS A 65 -8.19 7.82 7.50
CA HIS A 65 -8.36 8.95 8.42
C HIS A 65 -9.76 9.56 8.35
N VAL A 66 -10.37 9.60 7.17
CA VAL A 66 -11.73 10.09 6.97
C VAL A 66 -12.76 9.08 7.50
N VAL A 67 -12.63 7.79 7.20
CA VAL A 67 -13.56 6.73 7.62
C VAL A 67 -13.51 6.45 9.14
N ARG A 68 -12.37 6.67 9.80
CA ARG A 68 -12.33 6.70 11.28
C ARG A 68 -13.11 7.88 11.87
N ASN A 69 -13.39 8.93 11.09
CA ASN A 69 -14.21 10.10 11.47
C ASN A 69 -15.62 10.11 10.83
N ILE A 70 -15.99 9.14 9.97
CA ILE A 70 -17.27 9.13 9.23
C ILE A 70 -18.48 8.71 10.07
N TYR A 71 -18.31 8.15 11.27
CA TYR A 71 -19.44 8.14 12.22
C TYR A 71 -19.72 9.52 12.81
N ALA A 72 -18.85 10.51 12.59
CA ALA A 72 -19.01 11.83 13.17
C ALA A 72 -19.61 12.86 12.20
N PHE A 73 -19.29 12.87 10.90
CA PHE A 73 -19.67 14.02 10.06
C PHE A 73 -19.79 13.67 8.58
N GLU A 74 -20.98 13.24 8.17
CA GLU A 74 -21.75 13.74 7.02
C GLU A 74 -21.08 14.70 5.99
N PHE A 75 -19.89 14.45 5.41
CA PHE A 75 -19.31 15.42 4.45
C PHE A 75 -18.61 14.83 3.20
N GLU A 76 -19.04 15.37 2.05
CA GLU A 76 -18.52 15.31 0.67
C GLU A 76 -18.63 13.98 -0.12
N SER A 77 -19.87 13.68 -0.52
CA SER A 77 -20.26 12.59 -1.42
C SER A 77 -19.58 12.57 -2.81
N GLU A 78 -19.02 13.68 -3.30
CA GLU A 78 -18.55 13.78 -4.70
C GLU A 78 -17.14 13.21 -4.94
N LYS A 79 -16.29 13.08 -3.91
CA LYS A 79 -14.91 12.55 -4.07
C LYS A 79 -14.79 11.04 -3.84
N LEU A 80 -15.81 10.40 -3.29
CA LEU A 80 -15.78 8.99 -2.88
C LEU A 80 -16.16 8.02 -4.01
N HIS A 81 -17.00 8.44 -4.96
CA HIS A 81 -17.49 7.59 -6.04
C HIS A 81 -16.39 6.95 -6.91
N PRO A 82 -15.41 7.71 -7.45
CA PRO A 82 -14.38 7.11 -8.31
C PRO A 82 -13.44 6.15 -7.56
N LEU A 83 -13.28 6.32 -6.25
CA LEU A 83 -12.40 5.47 -5.41
C LEU A 83 -13.05 4.14 -5.03
N VAL A 84 -14.39 4.12 -4.92
CA VAL A 84 -15.16 2.90 -4.68
C VAL A 84 -15.34 2.10 -5.98
N ASP A 85 -15.61 2.78 -7.09
CA ASP A 85 -15.86 2.13 -8.39
C ASP A 85 -14.60 1.47 -8.99
N ASN A 86 -13.40 2.04 -8.75
CA ASN A 86 -12.13 1.48 -9.21
C ASN A 86 -11.50 0.45 -8.25
N SER A 87 -12.10 0.24 -7.08
CA SER A 87 -11.55 -0.64 -6.03
C SER A 87 -11.30 -2.09 -6.50
N PRO A 88 -12.16 -2.73 -7.32
CA PRO A 88 -11.92 -4.09 -7.81
C PRO A 88 -10.73 -4.17 -8.78
N PHE A 89 -10.57 -3.16 -9.64
CA PHE A 89 -9.47 -3.09 -10.60
C PHE A 89 -8.11 -2.92 -9.89
N ILE A 90 -8.07 -2.03 -8.91
CA ILE A 90 -6.87 -1.78 -8.09
C ILE A 90 -6.49 -3.03 -7.31
N LEU A 91 -7.48 -3.76 -6.77
CA LEU A 91 -7.28 -5.03 -6.07
C LEU A 91 -6.61 -6.07 -6.98
N SER A 92 -7.10 -6.23 -8.21
CA SER A 92 -6.50 -7.15 -9.19
C SER A 92 -5.07 -6.77 -9.54
N GLN A 93 -4.79 -5.48 -9.70
CA GLN A 93 -3.46 -4.99 -10.02
C GLN A 93 -2.45 -5.25 -8.88
N ILE A 94 -2.85 -4.99 -7.63
CA ILE A 94 -1.99 -5.24 -6.45
C ILE A 94 -1.69 -6.73 -6.28
N ILE A 95 -2.68 -7.60 -6.50
CA ILE A 95 -2.49 -9.06 -6.43
C ILE A 95 -1.46 -9.50 -7.48
N LEU A 96 -1.58 -8.98 -8.70
CA LEU A 96 -0.68 -9.33 -9.81
C LEU A 96 0.76 -8.85 -9.55
N GLU A 97 0.93 -7.63 -9.03
CA GLU A 97 2.24 -7.09 -8.61
C GLU A 97 2.87 -7.93 -7.49
N CYS A 98 2.09 -8.34 -6.49
CA CYS A 98 2.58 -9.19 -5.40
C CYS A 98 2.94 -10.61 -5.88
N GLN A 99 2.17 -11.18 -6.81
CA GLN A 99 2.47 -12.49 -7.41
C GLN A 99 3.75 -12.45 -8.24
N ALA A 100 3.94 -11.41 -9.05
CA ALA A 100 5.17 -11.23 -9.82
C ALA A 100 6.40 -11.10 -8.90
N PHE A 101 6.27 -10.35 -7.80
CA PHE A 101 7.32 -10.24 -6.79
C PHE A 101 7.63 -11.59 -6.10
N ALA A 102 6.61 -12.36 -5.74
CA ALA A 102 6.79 -13.68 -5.14
C ALA A 102 7.51 -14.65 -6.10
N THR A 103 7.11 -14.68 -7.38
CA THR A 103 7.77 -15.50 -8.41
C THR A 103 9.22 -15.08 -8.63
N PHE A 104 9.52 -13.78 -8.60
CA PHE A 104 10.90 -13.30 -8.67
C PHE A 104 11.75 -13.83 -7.50
N ILE A 105 11.24 -13.78 -6.27
CA ILE A 105 11.95 -14.32 -5.10
C ILE A 105 12.18 -15.83 -5.22
N GLU A 106 11.21 -16.59 -5.74
CA GLU A 106 11.36 -18.03 -5.94
C GLU A 106 12.39 -18.40 -7.01
N GLN A 107 12.55 -17.57 -8.04
CA GLN A 107 13.54 -17.77 -9.11
C GLN A 107 14.97 -17.35 -8.71
N TYR A 108 15.12 -16.53 -7.68
CA TYR A 108 16.40 -16.04 -7.15
C TYR A 108 16.86 -16.77 -5.88
N LYS A 109 16.24 -17.91 -5.57
CA LYS A 109 16.70 -18.89 -4.57
C LYS A 109 17.60 -19.94 -5.21
#